data_AF-A0AAQ4CW13-F1
#
_entry.id   AF-A0AAQ4CW13-F1
#
_cell.length_a   1.000
_cell.length_b   1.000
_cell.length_c   1.000
_cell.angle_alpha   90.00
_cell.angle_beta   90.00
_cell.angle_gamma   90.00
#
_symmetry.space_group_name_H-M   'P 1'
#
loop_
_entity.id
_entity.type
_entity.pdbx_description
1 polymer ?
#
loop_
_entity_poly.entity_id
_entity_poly.type
_entity_poly.pdbx_seq_one_letter_code
_entity_poly.pdbx_strand_id
1 'polypeptide(L)'
;MKKNLIKYLLILFIITLITITLITLNVTVFIPIRNKIIEKVVEVNLLTNSSIILTGSPENPYSSSNIGNIGLNTDLWNLASNSKGSVTMILRNSVLYVNVNFSLARYLNSPTVLGYPEILYGINVWGGGIPAPSPLLPLPISLYNITNVQLLVNYSIRDINTPIDFAYDIWIVKNVTTSGATHGDIEMMIWLYHTNGIVPAGNYITSINLPIFINGSEVNANWNIYVYNGSGDSWTIITFELNNPISAGSVSLNLGNFTKELTHVLSTFLNWNENYILNLKMETIDLGSEFRQNTFGGAIYSYTIYAYKIEIINNVIENASLNEILTQYLYNVVVVILPKSQNYMLL
;
A
#
# COMPACT_ATOMS: atom_id res chain seq x y z
N MET A 1 -46.94 73.39 -6.46
CA MET A 1 -46.74 72.46 -5.31
C MET A 1 -47.28 71.04 -5.54
N LYS A 2 -48.55 70.83 -5.92
CA LYS A 2 -49.13 69.46 -6.02
C LYS A 2 -48.45 68.50 -7.02
N LYS A 3 -47.93 68.97 -8.16
CA LYS A 3 -47.23 68.10 -9.15
C LYS A 3 -45.91 67.51 -8.64
N ASN A 4 -45.14 68.26 -7.86
CA ASN A 4 -43.86 67.76 -7.33
C ASN A 4 -44.09 66.72 -6.24
N LEU A 5 -45.14 66.90 -5.42
CA LEU A 5 -45.51 65.94 -4.38
C LEU A 5 -45.85 64.55 -4.95
N ILE A 6 -46.56 64.50 -6.07
CA ILE A 6 -46.89 63.24 -6.76
C ILE A 6 -45.62 62.54 -7.28
N LYS A 7 -44.66 63.31 -7.83
CA LYS A 7 -43.40 62.75 -8.31
C LYS A 7 -42.55 62.17 -7.17
N TYR A 8 -42.48 62.84 -6.02
CA TYR A 8 -41.78 62.33 -4.84
C TYR A 8 -42.45 61.10 -4.26
N LEU A 9 -43.78 61.06 -4.19
CA LEU A 9 -44.53 59.89 -3.74
C LEU A 9 -44.34 58.68 -4.67
N LEU A 10 -44.26 58.91 -5.99
CA LEU A 10 -44.01 57.85 -6.96
C LEU A 10 -42.58 57.28 -6.82
N ILE A 11 -41.58 58.15 -6.65
CA ILE A 11 -40.19 57.74 -6.42
C ILE A 11 -40.08 56.97 -5.11
N LEU A 12 -40.71 57.46 -4.04
CA LEU A 12 -40.70 56.79 -2.75
C LEU A 12 -41.40 55.42 -2.84
N PHE A 13 -42.52 55.32 -3.56
CA PHE A 13 -43.22 54.06 -3.78
C PHE A 13 -42.36 53.06 -4.56
N ILE A 14 -41.66 53.50 -5.61
CA ILE A 14 -40.74 52.65 -6.38
C ILE A 14 -39.56 52.20 -5.51
N ILE A 15 -38.96 53.09 -4.72
CA ILE A 15 -37.87 52.73 -3.81
C ILE A 15 -38.37 51.71 -2.79
N THR A 16 -39.51 51.95 -2.14
CA THR A 16 -40.08 51.02 -1.16
C THR A 16 -40.42 49.67 -1.80
N LEU A 17 -40.95 49.66 -3.03
CA LEU A 17 -41.23 48.44 -3.76
C LEU A 17 -39.94 47.67 -4.07
N ILE A 18 -38.88 48.35 -4.50
CA ILE A 18 -37.56 47.73 -4.75
C ILE A 18 -36.98 47.19 -3.45
N THR A 19 -37.03 47.95 -2.36
CA THR A 19 -36.51 47.52 -1.06
C THR A 19 -37.29 46.34 -0.51
N ILE A 20 -38.63 46.35 -0.59
CA ILE A 20 -39.46 45.21 -0.21
C ILE A 20 -39.15 44.01 -1.10
N THR A 21 -38.99 44.20 -2.42
CA THR A 21 -38.66 43.13 -3.35
C THR A 21 -37.28 42.54 -3.06
N LEU A 22 -36.29 43.36 -2.70
CA LEU A 22 -34.96 42.92 -2.26
C LEU A 22 -35.00 42.21 -0.90
N ILE A 23 -35.85 42.69 0.03
CA ILE A 23 -36.05 42.07 1.35
C ILE A 23 -36.81 40.74 1.23
N THR A 24 -37.81 40.62 0.35
CA THR A 24 -38.55 39.38 0.09
C THR A 24 -37.78 38.42 -0.82
N LEU A 25 -36.87 38.92 -1.65
CA LEU A 25 -35.81 38.16 -2.32
C LEU A 25 -34.63 37.80 -1.39
N ASN A 26 -34.70 38.09 -0.08
CA ASN A 26 -34.01 37.25 0.91
C ASN A 26 -34.64 35.85 0.95
N VAL A 27 -34.77 35.22 -0.22
CA VAL A 27 -34.53 33.80 -0.35
C VAL A 27 -33.14 33.64 0.26
N THR A 28 -33.09 33.09 1.47
CA THR A 28 -31.90 32.44 1.99
C THR A 28 -31.59 31.35 0.98
N VAL A 29 -30.84 31.70 -0.07
CA VAL A 29 -30.26 30.76 -0.99
C VAL A 29 -29.22 30.05 -0.13
N PHE A 30 -29.62 28.92 0.45
CA PHE A 30 -28.67 27.90 0.85
C PHE A 30 -27.95 27.51 -0.43
N ILE A 31 -26.80 28.15 -0.69
CA ILE A 31 -25.83 27.58 -1.61
C ILE A 31 -25.20 26.47 -0.78
N PRO A 32 -25.49 25.19 -1.05
CA PRO A 32 -24.69 24.13 -0.48
C PRO A 32 -23.27 24.41 -0.97
N ILE A 33 -22.39 24.86 -0.07
CA ILE A 33 -20.97 24.92 -0.37
C ILE A 33 -20.58 23.48 -0.62
N ARG A 34 -20.42 23.14 -1.90
CA ARG A 34 -20.01 21.81 -2.31
C ARG A 34 -18.52 21.74 -2.01
N ASN A 35 -18.21 21.33 -0.78
CA ASN A 35 -16.85 21.03 -0.37
C ASN A 35 -16.24 20.07 -1.40
N LYS A 36 -15.12 20.48 -1.99
CA LYS A 36 -14.40 19.64 -2.93
C LYS A 36 -13.52 18.72 -2.09
N ILE A 37 -13.80 17.43 -2.16
CA ILE A 37 -12.89 16.42 -1.64
C ILE A 37 -11.78 16.28 -2.68
N ILE A 38 -10.55 16.60 -2.28
CA ILE A 38 -9.35 16.43 -3.09
C ILE A 38 -8.53 15.32 -2.46
N GLU A 39 -8.14 14.36 -3.28
CA GLU A 39 -7.15 13.37 -2.90
C GLU A 39 -5.78 14.01 -2.89
N LYS A 40 -5.18 14.10 -1.70
CA LYS A 40 -3.79 14.48 -1.52
C LYS A 40 -2.96 13.22 -1.35
N VAL A 41 -2.13 12.93 -2.35
CA VAL A 41 -1.15 11.84 -2.31
C VAL A 41 0.15 12.38 -1.72
N VAL A 42 0.63 11.75 -0.66
CA VAL A 42 1.97 11.98 -0.11
C VAL A 42 2.80 10.73 -0.38
N GLU A 43 3.85 10.87 -1.18
CA GLU A 43 4.75 9.78 -1.61
C GLU A 43 6.13 9.93 -0.96
N VAL A 44 6.74 8.82 -0.56
CA VAL A 44 8.17 8.75 -0.24
C VAL A 44 8.80 7.56 -0.97
N ASN A 45 9.87 7.81 -1.73
CA ASN A 45 10.77 6.75 -2.20
C ASN A 45 11.75 6.36 -1.09
N LEU A 46 11.70 5.10 -0.69
CA LEU A 46 12.51 4.56 0.39
C LEU A 46 13.95 4.26 -0.04
N LEU A 47 14.19 4.08 -1.35
CA LEU A 47 15.54 3.90 -1.88
C LEU A 47 16.28 5.24 -1.98
N THR A 48 17.22 5.46 -1.06
CA THR A 48 18.04 6.68 -1.03
C THR A 48 19.23 6.59 -1.98
N ASN A 49 19.88 7.72 -2.26
CA ASN A 49 21.11 7.79 -3.06
C ASN A 49 22.38 7.33 -2.30
N SER A 50 22.21 6.45 -1.30
CA SER A 50 23.32 5.88 -0.55
C SER A 50 24.09 4.87 -1.41
N SER A 51 25.37 4.65 -1.09
CA SER A 51 26.19 3.61 -1.71
C SER A 51 26.52 2.55 -0.67
N ILE A 52 25.81 1.42 -0.73
CA ILE A 52 25.94 0.31 0.24
C ILE A 52 26.18 -0.98 -0.51
N ILE A 53 27.07 -1.81 0.05
CA ILE A 53 27.35 -3.16 -0.43
C ILE A 53 27.30 -4.09 0.77
N LEU A 54 26.39 -5.07 0.72
CA LEU A 54 26.27 -6.14 1.72
C LEU A 54 26.59 -7.47 1.05
N THR A 55 27.19 -8.38 1.81
CA THR A 55 27.43 -9.75 1.35
C THR A 55 27.07 -10.72 2.45
N GLY A 56 26.07 -11.55 2.17
CA GLY A 56 25.65 -12.66 3.01
C GLY A 56 26.31 -13.94 2.51
N SER A 57 26.84 -14.74 3.43
CA SER A 57 27.46 -16.04 3.13
C SER A 57 27.06 -17.05 4.20
N PRO A 58 27.39 -18.35 4.04
CA PRO A 58 27.14 -19.35 5.08
C PRO A 58 27.82 -19.01 6.42
N GLU A 59 28.93 -18.29 6.40
CA GLU A 59 29.68 -17.84 7.58
C GLU A 59 29.16 -16.52 8.16
N ASN A 60 28.48 -15.72 7.35
CA ASN A 60 27.87 -14.45 7.74
C ASN A 60 26.47 -14.29 7.13
N PRO A 61 25.48 -15.06 7.62
CA PRO A 61 24.17 -15.14 6.99
C PRO A 61 23.30 -13.88 7.14
N TYR A 62 23.61 -13.02 8.11
CA TYR A 62 22.78 -11.87 8.50
C TYR A 62 23.50 -10.53 8.30
N SER A 63 24.18 -10.34 7.16
CA SER A 63 24.75 -9.04 6.82
C SER A 63 23.62 -8.03 6.60
N SER A 64 23.63 -6.93 7.36
CA SER A 64 22.58 -5.91 7.30
C SER A 64 23.11 -4.47 7.39
N SER A 65 22.30 -3.49 6.96
CA SER A 65 22.56 -2.06 7.10
C SER A 65 21.28 -1.23 7.06
N ASN A 66 21.18 -0.22 7.93
CA ASN A 66 20.04 0.71 7.97
C ASN A 66 20.30 1.95 7.10
N ILE A 67 19.27 2.38 6.38
CA ILE A 67 19.31 3.45 5.38
C ILE A 67 18.05 4.28 5.49
N GLY A 68 18.11 5.38 6.25
CA GLY A 68 16.93 6.18 6.53
C GLY A 68 15.84 5.33 7.19
N ASN A 69 14.73 5.14 6.47
CA ASN A 69 13.55 4.43 6.99
C ASN A 69 13.48 2.94 6.63
N ILE A 70 14.51 2.39 5.98
CA ILE A 70 14.59 0.96 5.65
C ILE A 70 15.87 0.31 6.16
N GLY A 71 15.83 -0.99 6.40
CA GLY A 71 16.99 -1.85 6.53
C GLY A 71 17.19 -2.66 5.24
N LEU A 72 18.43 -3.03 4.94
CA LEU A 72 18.74 -4.09 3.98
C LEU A 72 19.28 -5.28 4.77
N ASN A 73 18.79 -6.48 4.48
CA ASN A 73 19.21 -7.70 5.14
C ASN A 73 19.41 -8.82 4.11
N THR A 74 20.51 -9.55 4.25
CA THR A 74 20.79 -10.72 3.39
C THR A 74 20.04 -11.97 3.84
N ASP A 75 19.62 -12.00 5.11
CA ASP A 75 18.74 -12.98 5.76
C ASP A 75 18.81 -14.42 5.25
N LEU A 76 19.93 -15.09 5.47
CA LEU A 76 20.15 -16.48 5.07
C LEU A 76 19.79 -17.46 6.20
N TRP A 77 18.61 -17.28 6.79
CA TRP A 77 18.22 -17.85 8.08
C TRP A 77 18.20 -19.39 8.15
N ASN A 78 17.99 -20.06 7.01
CA ASN A 78 17.98 -21.53 6.94
C ASN A 78 19.14 -22.08 6.09
N LEU A 79 20.15 -21.28 5.79
CA LEU A 79 21.29 -21.71 5.00
C LEU A 79 22.31 -22.44 5.87
N ALA A 80 22.63 -23.68 5.52
CA ALA A 80 23.64 -24.46 6.23
C ALA A 80 25.06 -23.95 5.98
N SER A 81 25.92 -24.04 6.99
CA SER A 81 27.33 -23.62 6.95
C SER A 81 28.20 -24.36 5.93
N ASN A 82 27.75 -25.50 5.40
CA ASN A 82 28.45 -26.26 4.36
C ASN A 82 27.99 -25.91 2.92
N SER A 83 27.16 -24.87 2.77
CA SER A 83 26.81 -24.27 1.47
C SER A 83 28.02 -23.53 0.87
N LYS A 84 27.96 -23.19 -0.41
CA LYS A 84 29.05 -22.53 -1.16
C LYS A 84 28.52 -21.47 -2.10
N GLY A 85 28.79 -20.21 -1.77
CA GLY A 85 28.38 -19.04 -2.53
C GLY A 85 27.99 -17.88 -1.63
N SER A 86 27.26 -16.93 -2.18
CA SER A 86 26.84 -15.74 -1.45
C SER A 86 25.61 -15.09 -2.03
N VAL A 87 25.01 -14.22 -1.21
CA VAL A 87 24.13 -13.13 -1.66
C VAL A 87 24.90 -11.84 -1.61
N THR A 88 24.79 -11.01 -2.64
CA THR A 88 25.33 -9.64 -2.65
C THR A 88 24.21 -8.66 -2.91
N MET A 89 24.09 -7.66 -2.05
CA MET A 89 23.13 -6.56 -2.19
C MET A 89 23.89 -5.26 -2.40
N ILE A 90 23.57 -4.52 -3.45
CA ILE A 90 24.23 -3.26 -3.80
C ILE A 90 23.15 -2.18 -3.95
N LEU A 91 23.10 -1.22 -3.04
CA LEU A 91 22.34 0.02 -3.25
C LEU A 91 23.27 1.07 -3.84
N ARG A 92 22.92 1.59 -5.02
CA ARG A 92 23.63 2.73 -5.65
C ARG A 92 22.66 3.50 -6.53
N ASN A 93 22.75 4.82 -6.54
CA ASN A 93 21.89 5.67 -7.38
C ASN A 93 20.39 5.40 -7.17
N SER A 94 19.95 5.15 -5.93
CA SER A 94 18.57 4.78 -5.59
C SER A 94 18.06 3.50 -6.26
N VAL A 95 18.95 2.62 -6.71
CA VAL A 95 18.61 1.30 -7.27
C VAL A 95 19.29 0.22 -6.43
N LEU A 96 18.50 -0.76 -5.98
CA LEU A 96 18.98 -1.92 -5.26
C LEU A 96 19.17 -3.09 -6.24
N TYR A 97 20.38 -3.64 -6.29
CA TYR A 97 20.71 -4.84 -7.04
C TYR A 97 20.96 -5.98 -6.06
N VAL A 98 20.27 -7.10 -6.23
CA VAL A 98 20.45 -8.30 -5.40
C VAL A 98 20.82 -9.46 -6.30
N ASN A 99 21.93 -10.12 -5.96
CA ASN A 99 22.43 -11.27 -6.69
C ASN A 99 22.67 -12.42 -5.73
N VAL A 100 21.95 -13.52 -5.94
CA VAL A 100 22.10 -14.77 -5.22
C VAL A 100 22.86 -15.74 -6.11
N ASN A 101 24.02 -16.22 -5.64
CA ASN A 101 24.87 -17.11 -6.40
C ASN A 101 25.48 -18.17 -5.47
N PHE A 102 24.73 -19.26 -5.29
CA PHE A 102 25.18 -20.46 -4.62
C PHE A 102 25.41 -21.58 -5.63
N SER A 103 26.64 -22.05 -5.71
CA SER A 103 26.99 -23.28 -6.43
C SER A 103 26.54 -24.54 -5.68
N LEU A 104 26.36 -24.42 -4.36
CA LEU A 104 25.79 -25.43 -3.49
C LEU A 104 25.01 -24.71 -2.39
N ALA A 105 23.72 -24.96 -2.27
CA ALA A 105 22.87 -24.43 -1.21
C ALA A 105 22.23 -25.59 -0.47
N ARG A 106 22.34 -25.60 0.85
CA ARG A 106 21.81 -26.68 1.70
C ARG A 106 21.02 -26.08 2.84
N TYR A 107 19.93 -26.76 3.20
CA TYR A 107 19.11 -26.38 4.35
C TYR A 107 19.84 -26.71 5.65
N LEU A 108 19.75 -25.79 6.62
CA LEU A 108 20.26 -26.00 7.97
C LEU A 108 19.38 -26.98 8.74
N ASN A 109 18.06 -26.75 8.73
CA ASN A 109 17.11 -27.53 9.52
C ASN A 109 16.05 -28.23 8.68
N SER A 110 15.26 -27.48 7.90
CA SER A 110 14.07 -27.99 7.20
C SER A 110 14.09 -27.62 5.72
N PRO A 111 13.62 -28.47 4.80
CA PRO A 111 13.55 -28.16 3.37
C PRO A 111 12.36 -27.24 3.03
N THR A 112 12.29 -26.07 3.66
CA THR A 112 11.35 -24.98 3.32
C THR A 112 12.02 -24.05 2.31
N VAL A 113 12.51 -22.90 2.74
CA VAL A 113 13.30 -21.94 1.96
C VAL A 113 14.65 -21.77 2.63
N LEU A 114 15.64 -21.24 1.92
CA LEU A 114 17.02 -21.08 2.39
C LEU A 114 17.28 -19.73 3.06
N GLY A 115 16.50 -18.72 2.71
CA GLY A 115 16.63 -17.35 3.19
C GLY A 115 15.72 -16.40 2.41
N TYR A 116 15.73 -15.13 2.82
CA TYR A 116 14.88 -14.08 2.28
C TYR A 116 15.65 -12.75 2.18
N PRO A 117 16.57 -12.58 1.22
CA PRO A 117 17.25 -11.30 1.05
C PRO A 117 16.23 -10.19 0.77
N GLU A 118 16.25 -9.13 1.58
CA GLU A 118 15.09 -8.28 1.77
C GLU A 118 15.43 -6.80 2.04
N ILE A 119 14.43 -5.95 1.78
CA ILE A 119 14.29 -4.62 2.35
C ILE A 119 13.34 -4.72 3.54
N LEU A 120 13.81 -4.33 4.71
CA LEU A 120 13.05 -4.24 5.96
C LEU A 120 12.45 -2.83 6.13
N TYR A 121 11.15 -2.70 6.39
CA TYR A 121 10.51 -1.43 6.77
C TYR A 121 9.65 -1.62 8.02
N GLY A 122 10.11 -1.09 9.15
CA GLY A 122 9.45 -1.28 10.45
C GLY A 122 10.37 -1.95 11.46
N ILE A 123 9.83 -2.82 12.30
CA ILE A 123 10.58 -3.59 13.29
C ILE A 123 10.48 -5.07 12.93
N ASN A 124 11.60 -5.70 12.58
CA ASN A 124 11.58 -7.13 12.25
C ASN A 124 11.34 -7.94 13.53
N VAL A 125 10.32 -8.80 13.51
CA VAL A 125 9.91 -9.60 14.67
C VAL A 125 10.97 -10.61 15.12
N TRP A 126 11.94 -10.94 14.26
CA TRP A 126 13.05 -11.85 14.51
C TRP A 126 14.36 -11.12 14.92
N GLY A 127 14.32 -9.79 15.05
CA GLY A 127 15.50 -8.96 15.28
C GLY A 127 16.22 -8.59 13.97
N GLY A 128 17.52 -8.32 14.01
CA GLY A 128 18.30 -8.09 12.77
C GLY A 128 18.34 -6.65 12.22
N GLY A 129 17.59 -5.72 12.81
CA GLY A 129 17.71 -4.29 12.55
C GLY A 129 16.43 -3.52 12.89
N ILE A 130 16.57 -2.27 13.37
CA ILE A 130 15.44 -1.35 13.57
C ILE A 130 15.77 -0.06 12.82
N PRO A 131 15.36 0.09 11.54
CA PRO A 131 15.53 1.33 10.81
C PRO A 131 14.78 2.49 11.48
N ALA A 132 15.10 3.73 11.08
CA ALA A 132 14.44 4.89 11.67
C ALA A 132 12.95 4.87 11.29
N PRO A 133 12.03 5.18 12.23
CA PRO A 133 10.62 5.20 11.92
C PRO A 133 10.32 6.26 10.86
N SER A 134 9.48 5.89 9.90
CA SER A 134 9.01 6.81 8.87
C SER A 134 7.92 7.73 9.41
N PRO A 135 7.97 9.04 9.13
CA PRO A 135 6.87 9.94 9.48
C PRO A 135 5.62 9.72 8.61
N LEU A 136 5.74 9.03 7.47
CA LEU A 136 4.63 8.83 6.54
C LEU A 136 3.73 7.67 6.94
N LEU A 137 4.33 6.52 7.28
CA LEU A 137 3.64 5.35 7.81
C LEU A 137 4.44 4.83 9.02
N PRO A 138 4.16 5.33 10.23
CA PRO A 138 4.92 4.95 11.42
C PRO A 138 4.49 3.55 11.87
N LEU A 139 5.29 2.54 11.54
CA LEU A 139 5.14 1.20 12.10
C LEU A 139 5.84 1.12 13.47
N PRO A 140 5.29 0.36 14.43
CA PRO A 140 4.08 -0.45 14.34
C PRO A 140 2.78 0.36 14.39
N ILE A 141 1.73 -0.10 13.69
CA ILE A 141 0.41 0.56 13.67
C ILE A 141 -0.73 -0.47 13.69
N SER A 142 -1.87 -0.11 14.29
CA SER A 142 -3.06 -0.98 14.30
C SER A 142 -3.59 -1.24 12.88
N LEU A 143 -4.01 -2.48 12.60
CA LEU A 143 -4.66 -2.81 11.32
C LEU A 143 -5.89 -1.94 11.04
N TYR A 144 -6.65 -1.57 12.07
CA TYR A 144 -7.77 -0.62 11.96
C TYR A 144 -7.41 0.70 11.26
N ASN A 145 -6.16 1.16 11.36
CA ASN A 145 -5.71 2.42 10.78
C ASN A 145 -5.14 2.27 9.35
N ILE A 146 -5.02 1.04 8.82
CA ILE A 146 -4.50 0.78 7.48
C ILE A 146 -5.65 0.78 6.48
N THR A 147 -5.87 1.91 5.81
CA THR A 147 -6.98 2.06 4.85
C THR A 147 -6.54 2.56 3.47
N ASN A 148 -5.65 3.55 3.42
CA ASN A 148 -5.26 4.25 2.19
C ASN A 148 -3.74 4.28 2.02
N VAL A 149 -3.10 3.14 2.16
CA VAL A 149 -1.65 2.96 2.01
C VAL A 149 -1.39 2.22 0.71
N GLN A 150 -0.70 2.85 -0.24
CA GLN A 150 -0.21 2.17 -1.44
C GLN A 150 1.24 1.73 -1.22
N LEU A 151 1.51 0.47 -1.52
CA LEU A 151 2.87 -0.04 -1.67
C LEU A 151 3.17 -0.08 -3.16
N LEU A 152 4.23 0.62 -3.59
CA LEU A 152 4.66 0.64 -4.98
C LEU A 152 6.09 0.10 -5.09
N VAL A 153 6.27 -0.87 -5.98
CA VAL A 153 7.59 -1.41 -6.31
C VAL A 153 7.76 -1.43 -7.83
N ASN A 154 8.90 -0.95 -8.32
CA ASN A 154 9.35 -1.15 -9.69
C ASN A 154 10.56 -2.05 -9.68
N TYR A 155 10.46 -3.22 -10.31
CA TYR A 155 11.48 -4.25 -10.22
C TYR A 155 11.65 -5.05 -11.51
N SER A 156 12.73 -5.84 -11.56
CA SER A 156 12.92 -6.91 -12.55
C SER A 156 13.63 -8.09 -11.91
N ILE A 157 13.29 -9.30 -12.34
CA ILE A 157 13.82 -10.57 -11.85
C ILE A 157 14.48 -11.31 -13.02
N ARG A 158 15.59 -11.97 -12.74
CA ARG A 158 16.23 -12.94 -13.62
C ARG A 158 16.59 -14.17 -12.81
N ASP A 159 15.86 -15.26 -13.01
CA ASP A 159 16.14 -16.56 -12.41
C ASP A 159 16.74 -17.53 -13.43
N ILE A 160 17.47 -18.53 -12.93
CA ILE A 160 17.98 -19.65 -13.73
C ILE A 160 17.50 -20.94 -13.05
N ASN A 161 16.25 -21.33 -13.32
CA ASN A 161 15.63 -22.55 -12.77
C ASN A 161 15.74 -22.67 -11.24
N THR A 162 15.80 -21.54 -10.53
CA THR A 162 15.88 -21.52 -9.07
C THR A 162 14.47 -21.28 -8.55
N PRO A 163 13.91 -22.17 -7.71
CA PRO A 163 12.60 -21.92 -7.13
C PRO A 163 12.66 -20.73 -6.19
N ILE A 164 12.04 -19.64 -6.60
CA ILE A 164 11.95 -18.35 -5.91
C ILE A 164 10.53 -17.82 -5.93
N ASP A 165 10.20 -17.00 -4.94
CA ASP A 165 9.16 -15.98 -5.02
C ASP A 165 9.77 -14.57 -5.02
N PHE A 166 8.93 -13.56 -5.21
CA PHE A 166 9.23 -12.18 -4.85
C PHE A 166 7.97 -11.62 -4.19
N ALA A 167 8.10 -11.31 -2.91
CA ALA A 167 6.96 -11.14 -2.03
C ALA A 167 7.12 -9.92 -1.13
N TYR A 168 5.99 -9.40 -0.68
CA TYR A 168 5.95 -8.73 0.60
C TYR A 168 5.78 -9.78 1.70
N ASP A 169 6.52 -9.66 2.79
CA ASP A 169 6.34 -10.41 4.04
C ASP A 169 6.02 -9.40 5.15
N ILE A 170 4.81 -9.50 5.71
CA ILE A 170 4.22 -8.48 6.58
C ILE A 170 3.83 -9.11 7.90
N TRP A 171 4.55 -8.75 8.96
CA TRP A 171 4.27 -9.24 10.31
C TRP A 171 3.23 -8.39 11.03
N ILE A 172 2.21 -9.06 11.54
CA ILE A 172 1.10 -8.46 12.26
C ILE A 172 0.93 -9.16 13.61
N VAL A 173 1.24 -8.47 14.69
CA VAL A 173 1.41 -9.07 16.02
C VAL A 173 0.43 -8.53 17.05
N LYS A 174 0.20 -9.31 18.10
CA LYS A 174 -0.53 -8.86 19.29
C LYS A 174 0.24 -7.79 20.06
N ASN A 175 1.54 -8.06 20.26
CA ASN A 175 2.45 -7.22 21.03
C ASN A 175 3.74 -7.06 20.21
N VAL A 176 4.19 -5.81 20.10
CA VAL A 176 5.44 -5.46 19.41
C VAL A 176 6.59 -6.29 19.97
N THR A 177 7.38 -6.93 19.12
CA THR A 177 8.37 -7.94 19.54
C THR A 177 9.58 -8.01 18.62
N THR A 178 10.73 -8.43 19.16
CA THR A 178 11.92 -8.79 18.36
C THR A 178 12.42 -10.20 18.69
N SER A 179 11.58 -10.96 19.40
CA SER A 179 11.90 -12.29 19.93
C SER A 179 11.20 -13.42 19.16
N GLY A 180 10.58 -13.09 18.03
CA GLY A 180 9.82 -13.99 17.18
C GLY A 180 8.31 -13.86 17.31
N ALA A 181 7.62 -14.39 16.31
CA ALA A 181 6.17 -14.49 16.26
C ALA A 181 5.65 -15.73 17.02
N THR A 182 4.42 -15.63 17.52
CA THR A 182 3.78 -16.63 18.37
C THR A 182 2.33 -16.89 17.95
N HIS A 183 1.69 -17.88 18.57
CA HIS A 183 0.28 -18.16 18.36
C HIS A 183 -0.62 -16.93 18.52
N GLY A 184 -1.39 -16.61 17.49
CA GLY A 184 -2.25 -15.42 17.43
C GLY A 184 -1.61 -14.21 16.76
N ASP A 185 -0.32 -14.27 16.43
CA ASP A 185 0.33 -13.38 15.47
C ASP A 185 0.10 -13.92 14.04
N ILE A 186 0.29 -13.05 13.04
CA ILE A 186 0.04 -13.32 11.63
C ILE A 186 1.24 -12.91 10.79
N GLU A 187 1.63 -13.77 9.87
CA GLU A 187 2.49 -13.48 8.73
C GLU A 187 1.59 -13.35 7.49
N MET A 188 1.52 -12.15 6.93
CA MET A 188 0.77 -11.90 5.69
C MET A 188 1.77 -11.76 4.55
N MET A 189 1.77 -12.73 3.64
CA MET A 189 2.60 -12.67 2.45
C MET A 189 1.81 -12.24 1.22
N ILE A 190 2.39 -11.40 0.37
CA ILE A 190 1.81 -11.01 -0.92
C ILE A 190 2.84 -11.31 -2.03
N TRP A 191 2.67 -12.42 -2.73
CA TRP A 191 3.60 -12.88 -3.76
C TRP A 191 3.27 -12.23 -5.10
N LEU A 192 4.15 -11.35 -5.58
CA LEU A 192 4.01 -10.68 -6.87
C LEU A 192 4.59 -11.52 -8.02
N TYR A 193 5.58 -12.35 -7.71
CA TYR A 193 6.20 -13.28 -8.63
C TYR A 193 6.48 -14.59 -7.92
N HIS A 194 6.42 -15.69 -8.64
CA HIS A 194 6.97 -16.96 -8.22
C HIS A 194 7.31 -17.84 -9.43
N THR A 195 8.12 -18.85 -9.17
CA THR A 195 8.50 -19.87 -10.15
C THR A 195 7.92 -21.23 -9.75
N ASN A 196 8.05 -22.23 -10.61
CA ASN A 196 7.68 -23.58 -10.24
C ASN A 196 8.67 -24.14 -9.20
N GLY A 197 8.15 -24.87 -8.20
CA GLY A 197 8.97 -25.55 -7.18
C GLY A 197 9.08 -24.81 -5.85
N ILE A 198 8.52 -23.61 -5.75
CA ILE A 198 8.17 -22.95 -4.50
C ILE A 198 6.64 -22.91 -4.39
N VAL A 199 6.11 -23.10 -3.19
CA VAL A 199 4.67 -23.08 -2.93
C VAL A 199 4.39 -22.41 -1.59
N PRO A 200 3.29 -21.66 -1.47
CA PRO A 200 2.88 -21.07 -0.19
C PRO A 200 2.71 -22.12 0.90
N ALA A 201 2.87 -21.71 2.16
CA ALA A 201 2.59 -22.56 3.30
C ALA A 201 1.08 -22.84 3.45
N GLY A 202 0.75 -24.02 3.95
CA GLY A 202 -0.63 -24.38 4.29
C GLY A 202 -1.44 -24.90 3.10
N ASN A 203 -2.75 -24.63 3.13
CA ASN A 203 -3.69 -25.15 2.14
C ASN A 203 -4.34 -24.00 1.37
N TYR A 204 -4.59 -24.22 0.08
CA TYR A 204 -5.45 -23.36 -0.72
C TYR A 204 -6.86 -23.32 -0.10
N ILE A 205 -7.41 -22.12 0.06
CA ILE A 205 -8.76 -21.90 0.61
C ILE A 205 -9.71 -21.35 -0.46
N THR A 206 -9.30 -20.29 -1.16
CA THR A 206 -10.16 -19.60 -2.13
C THR A 206 -9.32 -18.76 -3.10
N SER A 207 -9.99 -18.16 -4.09
CA SER A 207 -9.43 -17.14 -4.97
C SER A 207 -10.25 -15.85 -4.88
N ILE A 208 -9.58 -14.71 -4.92
CA ILE A 208 -10.23 -13.38 -4.91
C ILE A 208 -9.73 -12.53 -6.06
N ASN A 209 -10.40 -11.41 -6.32
CA ASN A 209 -9.90 -10.40 -7.24
C ASN A 209 -9.72 -9.08 -6.49
N LEU A 210 -8.51 -8.50 -6.58
CA LEU A 210 -8.19 -7.21 -5.99
C LEU A 210 -7.63 -6.26 -7.04
N PRO A 211 -8.05 -4.99 -7.04
CA PRO A 211 -7.50 -3.99 -7.93
C PRO A 211 -6.06 -3.67 -7.54
N ILE A 212 -5.17 -3.73 -8.53
CA ILE A 212 -3.78 -3.27 -8.45
C ILE A 212 -3.45 -2.46 -9.70
N PHE A 213 -2.37 -1.69 -9.66
CA PHE A 213 -1.83 -1.04 -10.85
C PHE A 213 -0.62 -1.78 -11.36
N ILE A 214 -0.61 -2.16 -12.63
CA ILE A 214 0.56 -2.69 -13.33
C ILE A 214 0.95 -1.69 -14.41
N ASN A 215 2.16 -1.15 -14.33
CA ASN A 215 2.69 -0.13 -15.24
C ASN A 215 1.72 1.06 -15.42
N GLY A 216 1.08 1.48 -14.32
CA GLY A 216 0.13 2.60 -14.29
C GLY A 216 -1.28 2.27 -14.77
N SER A 217 -1.55 1.05 -15.23
CA SER A 217 -2.91 0.62 -15.61
C SER A 217 -3.55 -0.17 -14.47
N GLU A 218 -4.76 0.22 -14.08
CA GLU A 218 -5.54 -0.54 -13.11
C GLU A 218 -5.98 -1.88 -13.73
N VAL A 219 -5.72 -2.97 -13.01
CA VAL A 219 -6.15 -4.32 -13.36
C VAL A 219 -6.79 -4.97 -12.14
N ASN A 220 -7.86 -5.72 -12.36
CA ASN A 220 -8.43 -6.56 -11.33
C ASN A 220 -7.66 -7.89 -11.30
N ALA A 221 -6.64 -7.98 -10.47
CA ALA A 221 -5.75 -9.12 -10.40
C ALA A 221 -6.36 -10.26 -9.59
N ASN A 222 -6.17 -11.50 -10.05
CA ASN A 222 -6.66 -12.69 -9.38
C ASN A 222 -5.59 -13.29 -8.46
N TRP A 223 -5.97 -13.55 -7.21
CA TRP A 223 -5.08 -14.03 -6.16
C TRP A 223 -5.61 -15.33 -5.57
N ASN A 224 -4.79 -16.36 -5.56
CA ASN A 224 -5.02 -17.57 -4.76
C ASN A 224 -4.65 -17.28 -3.30
N ILE A 225 -5.49 -17.73 -2.37
CA ILE A 225 -5.25 -17.55 -0.93
C ILE A 225 -4.91 -18.90 -0.31
N TYR A 226 -3.76 -18.96 0.35
CA TYR A 226 -3.32 -20.10 1.12
C TYR A 226 -3.26 -19.74 2.60
N VAL A 227 -3.67 -20.68 3.44
CA VAL A 227 -3.69 -20.49 4.90
C VAL A 227 -2.99 -21.64 5.59
N TYR A 228 -2.00 -21.31 6.40
CA TYR A 228 -1.43 -22.18 7.42
C TYR A 228 -1.82 -21.64 8.80
N ASN A 229 -2.74 -22.34 9.46
CA ASN A 229 -3.15 -22.01 10.83
C ASN A 229 -2.25 -22.79 11.79
N GLY A 230 -1.08 -22.22 12.13
CA GLY A 230 0.01 -22.90 12.84
C GLY A 230 -0.41 -23.80 13.99
N SER A 231 0.37 -24.87 14.23
CA SER A 231 0.13 -25.79 15.33
C SER A 231 0.87 -25.38 16.60
N GLY A 232 0.23 -25.51 17.76
CA GLY A 232 0.83 -25.20 19.06
C GLY A 232 1.09 -23.71 19.24
N ASP A 233 2.32 -23.33 19.57
CA ASP A 233 2.73 -21.93 19.81
C ASP A 233 3.11 -21.17 18.52
N SER A 234 2.89 -21.75 17.33
CA SER A 234 3.22 -21.16 16.03
C SER A 234 2.16 -20.13 15.56
N TRP A 235 2.56 -19.19 14.72
CA TRP A 235 1.72 -18.13 14.16
C TRP A 235 0.89 -18.61 12.96
N THR A 236 -0.01 -17.75 12.48
CA THR A 236 -0.80 -18.01 11.27
C THR A 236 -0.12 -17.38 10.05
N ILE A 237 -0.01 -18.12 8.95
CA ILE A 237 0.51 -17.61 7.67
C ILE A 237 -0.66 -17.51 6.70
N ILE A 238 -0.81 -16.35 6.06
CA ILE A 238 -1.75 -16.15 4.95
C ILE A 238 -0.97 -15.61 3.77
N THR A 239 -0.96 -16.37 2.67
CA THR A 239 -0.30 -15.96 1.43
C THR A 239 -1.33 -15.62 0.37
N PHE A 240 -1.23 -14.41 -0.17
CA PHE A 240 -1.90 -13.97 -1.39
C PHE A 240 -0.94 -14.22 -2.56
N GLU A 241 -1.15 -15.31 -3.30
CA GLU A 241 -0.36 -15.70 -4.47
C GLU A 241 -0.99 -15.13 -5.75
N LEU A 242 -0.26 -14.28 -6.48
CA LEU A 242 -0.74 -13.73 -7.73
C LEU A 242 -0.74 -14.80 -8.84
N ASN A 243 -1.93 -15.09 -9.42
CA ASN A 243 -2.09 -16.16 -10.40
C ASN A 243 -1.33 -15.93 -11.72
N ASN A 244 -1.06 -14.67 -12.05
CA ASN A 244 -0.23 -14.29 -13.20
C ASN A 244 1.02 -13.56 -12.69
N PRO A 245 2.09 -14.29 -12.34
CA PRO A 245 3.33 -13.73 -11.80
C PRO A 245 3.94 -12.62 -12.67
N ILE A 246 4.42 -11.56 -12.02
CA ILE A 246 5.01 -10.40 -12.70
C ILE A 246 6.52 -10.43 -12.49
N SER A 247 7.29 -10.77 -13.53
CA SER A 247 8.76 -10.85 -13.42
C SER A 247 9.44 -9.48 -13.57
N ALA A 248 8.78 -8.49 -14.16
CA ALA A 248 9.30 -7.14 -14.30
C ALA A 248 8.18 -6.10 -14.52
N GLY A 249 8.37 -4.91 -13.95
CA GLY A 249 7.48 -3.77 -14.12
C GLY A 249 7.24 -3.00 -12.82
N SER A 250 6.38 -1.98 -12.92
CA SER A 250 5.90 -1.21 -11.77
C SER A 250 4.58 -1.79 -11.28
N VAL A 251 4.53 -2.25 -10.04
CA VAL A 251 3.33 -2.75 -9.37
C VAL A 251 2.99 -1.84 -8.21
N SER A 252 1.73 -1.44 -8.11
CA SER A 252 1.21 -0.72 -6.94
C SER A 252 -0.04 -1.41 -6.42
N LEU A 253 -0.09 -1.63 -5.11
CA LEU A 253 -1.19 -2.29 -4.41
C LEU A 253 -1.65 -1.49 -3.19
N ASN A 254 -2.96 -1.51 -2.94
CA ASN A 254 -3.53 -0.86 -1.76
C ASN A 254 -3.53 -1.85 -0.59
N LEU A 255 -2.65 -1.62 0.38
CA LEU A 255 -2.51 -2.48 1.56
C LEU A 255 -3.80 -2.59 2.37
N GLY A 256 -4.64 -1.53 2.39
CA GLY A 256 -5.95 -1.54 3.04
C GLY A 256 -6.95 -2.51 2.40
N ASN A 257 -6.80 -2.84 1.12
CA ASN A 257 -7.61 -3.88 0.50
C ASN A 257 -7.15 -5.27 0.96
N PHE A 258 -5.84 -5.52 1.00
CA PHE A 258 -5.29 -6.79 1.46
C PHE A 258 -5.57 -7.04 2.95
N THR A 259 -5.50 -6.03 3.82
CA THR A 259 -5.82 -6.19 5.25
C THR A 259 -7.32 -6.43 5.51
N LYS A 260 -8.21 -5.89 4.68
CA LYS A 260 -9.65 -6.22 4.72
C LYS A 260 -9.89 -7.68 4.34
N GLU A 261 -9.27 -8.14 3.26
CA GLU A 261 -9.40 -9.53 2.84
C GLU A 261 -8.75 -10.50 3.84
N LEU A 262 -7.60 -10.13 4.42
CA LEU A 262 -6.98 -10.86 5.52
C LEU A 262 -7.97 -11.03 6.68
N THR A 263 -8.63 -9.95 7.09
CA THR A 263 -9.62 -9.96 8.17
C THR A 263 -10.79 -10.88 7.82
N HIS A 264 -11.31 -10.79 6.59
CA HIS A 264 -12.39 -11.64 6.11
C HIS A 264 -12.00 -13.12 6.09
N VAL A 265 -10.79 -13.44 5.62
CA VAL A 265 -10.30 -14.83 5.56
C VAL A 265 -10.18 -15.41 6.96
N LEU A 266 -9.57 -14.68 7.89
CA LEU A 266 -9.40 -15.12 9.28
C LEU A 266 -10.74 -15.28 9.99
N SER A 267 -11.68 -14.34 9.82
CA SER A 267 -12.99 -14.41 10.48
C SER A 267 -13.87 -15.52 9.90
N THR A 268 -13.83 -15.73 8.58
CA THR A 268 -14.71 -16.68 7.89
C THR A 268 -14.19 -18.11 7.93
N PHE A 269 -12.89 -18.32 7.67
CA PHE A 269 -12.33 -19.67 7.52
C PHE A 269 -11.67 -20.18 8.80
N LEU A 270 -11.20 -19.29 9.68
CA LEU A 270 -10.56 -19.66 10.94
C LEU A 270 -11.38 -19.27 12.18
N ASN A 271 -12.54 -18.61 12.01
CA ASN A 271 -13.42 -18.15 13.10
C ASN A 271 -12.73 -17.18 14.08
N TRP A 272 -11.75 -16.41 13.61
CA TRP A 272 -11.11 -15.39 14.44
C TRP A 272 -12.07 -14.22 14.67
N ASN A 273 -11.97 -13.59 15.84
CA ASN A 273 -12.77 -12.41 16.15
C ASN A 273 -12.26 -11.18 15.36
N GLU A 274 -13.13 -10.52 14.59
CA GLU A 274 -12.75 -9.36 13.78
C GLU A 274 -12.20 -8.19 14.61
N ASN A 275 -12.79 -7.91 15.77
CA ASN A 275 -12.28 -6.85 16.64
C ASN A 275 -10.88 -7.18 17.17
N TYR A 276 -10.58 -8.45 17.44
CA TYR A 276 -9.23 -8.88 17.79
C TYR A 276 -8.27 -8.63 16.63
N ILE A 277 -8.60 -9.08 15.41
CA ILE A 277 -7.76 -8.90 14.21
C ILE A 277 -7.45 -7.42 13.98
N LEU A 278 -8.46 -6.54 13.98
CA LEU A 278 -8.29 -5.11 13.71
C LEU A 278 -7.43 -4.38 14.76
N ASN A 279 -7.33 -4.93 15.97
CA ASN A 279 -6.50 -4.38 17.05
C ASN A 279 -5.03 -4.84 17.00
N LEU A 280 -4.70 -5.88 16.23
CA LEU A 280 -3.32 -6.31 15.99
C LEU A 280 -2.49 -5.19 15.34
N LYS A 281 -1.18 -5.26 15.56
CA LYS A 281 -0.21 -4.25 15.09
C LYS A 281 0.56 -4.79 13.91
N MET A 282 0.39 -4.17 12.75
CA MET A 282 1.32 -4.33 11.64
C MET A 282 2.66 -3.73 12.08
N GLU A 283 3.67 -4.58 12.24
CA GLU A 283 4.96 -4.22 12.81
C GLU A 283 6.03 -3.99 11.75
N THR A 284 5.98 -4.75 10.65
CA THR A 284 6.91 -4.60 9.54
C THR A 284 6.26 -4.86 8.19
N ILE A 285 6.87 -4.32 7.14
CA ILE A 285 6.55 -4.57 5.73
C ILE A 285 7.86 -4.84 5.01
N ASP A 286 8.18 -6.12 4.86
CA ASP A 286 9.44 -6.56 4.28
C ASP A 286 9.22 -6.91 2.81
N LEU A 287 10.19 -6.61 1.95
CA LEU A 287 10.12 -6.87 0.51
C LEU A 287 11.38 -7.58 0.06
N GLY A 288 11.23 -8.80 -0.41
CA GLY A 288 12.36 -9.65 -0.75
C GLY A 288 11.96 -10.83 -1.64
N SER A 289 12.78 -11.87 -1.61
CA SER A 289 12.59 -13.08 -2.40
C SER A 289 13.01 -14.29 -1.59
N GLU A 290 12.07 -15.16 -1.27
CA GLU A 290 12.42 -16.46 -0.71
C GLU A 290 12.97 -17.33 -1.83
N PHE A 291 13.92 -18.21 -1.49
CA PHE A 291 14.52 -19.10 -2.48
C PHE A 291 14.82 -20.49 -1.94
N ARG A 292 14.81 -21.46 -2.85
CA ARG A 292 15.17 -22.86 -2.60
C ARG A 292 16.36 -23.26 -3.47
N GLN A 293 16.96 -24.40 -3.17
CA GLN A 293 17.93 -25.00 -4.07
C GLN A 293 17.22 -25.46 -5.37
N ASN A 294 17.87 -25.28 -6.51
CA ASN A 294 17.48 -25.83 -7.79
C ASN A 294 17.75 -27.34 -7.87
N THR A 295 17.37 -27.96 -8.98
CA THR A 295 17.53 -29.42 -9.20
C THR A 295 18.99 -29.89 -9.21
N PHE A 296 19.96 -29.00 -9.37
CA PHE A 296 21.40 -29.27 -9.30
C PHE A 296 22.00 -28.98 -7.90
N GLY A 297 21.18 -28.56 -6.94
CA GLY A 297 21.60 -28.25 -5.57
C GLY A 297 22.22 -26.87 -5.39
N GLY A 298 22.18 -25.98 -6.40
CA GLY A 298 22.60 -24.58 -6.30
C GLY A 298 21.42 -23.62 -6.15
N ALA A 299 21.65 -22.32 -6.09
CA ALA A 299 20.61 -21.28 -6.18
C ALA A 299 21.20 -20.07 -6.89
N ILE A 300 20.70 -19.76 -8.09
CA ILE A 300 21.24 -18.69 -8.95
C ILE A 300 20.09 -17.87 -9.51
N TYR A 301 19.96 -16.64 -9.01
CA TYR A 301 19.01 -15.66 -9.50
C TYR A 301 19.45 -14.25 -9.09
N SER A 302 18.80 -13.26 -9.67
CA SER A 302 18.99 -11.86 -9.30
C SER A 302 17.67 -11.11 -9.42
N TYR A 303 17.53 -10.07 -8.62
CA TYR A 303 16.47 -9.10 -8.81
C TYR A 303 17.03 -7.69 -8.65
N THR A 304 16.38 -6.72 -9.29
CA THR A 304 16.72 -5.30 -9.21
C THR A 304 15.48 -4.52 -8.87
N ILE A 305 15.56 -3.66 -7.86
CA ILE A 305 14.49 -2.75 -7.46
C ILE A 305 14.90 -1.34 -7.85
N TYR A 306 14.17 -0.78 -8.81
CA TYR A 306 14.36 0.57 -9.35
C TYR A 306 13.64 1.64 -8.53
N ALA A 307 12.56 1.26 -7.85
CA ALA A 307 11.85 2.11 -6.90
C ALA A 307 11.13 1.25 -5.86
N TYR A 308 11.14 1.69 -4.61
CA TYR A 308 10.29 1.15 -3.56
C TYR A 308 9.68 2.33 -2.79
N LYS A 309 8.36 2.48 -2.87
CA LYS A 309 7.67 3.66 -2.36
C LYS A 309 6.46 3.28 -1.53
N ILE A 310 6.18 4.15 -0.57
CA ILE A 310 4.92 4.15 0.18
C ILE A 310 4.20 5.45 -0.14
N GLU A 311 2.92 5.36 -0.45
CA GLU A 311 2.04 6.52 -0.65
C GLU A 311 0.86 6.47 0.30
N ILE A 312 0.53 7.62 0.89
CA ILE A 312 -0.67 7.79 1.72
C ILE A 312 -1.65 8.68 0.96
N ILE A 313 -2.85 8.15 0.71
CA ILE A 313 -3.93 8.86 0.04
C ILE A 313 -4.86 9.48 1.10
N ASN A 314 -4.74 10.79 1.28
CA ASN A 314 -5.56 11.54 2.22
C ASN A 314 -6.69 12.26 1.49
N ASN A 315 -7.92 12.07 1.94
CA ASN A 315 -9.05 12.87 1.49
C ASN A 315 -9.05 14.20 2.23
N VAL A 316 -8.66 15.28 1.56
CA VAL A 316 -8.67 16.62 2.13
C VAL A 316 -9.92 17.34 1.65
N ILE A 317 -10.68 17.88 2.59
CA ILE A 317 -11.77 18.81 2.28
C ILE A 317 -11.13 20.17 2.03
N GLU A 318 -11.12 20.61 0.77
CA GLU A 318 -10.76 21.99 0.45
C GLU A 318 -12.03 22.84 0.50
N ASN A 319 -12.01 23.87 1.34
CA ASN A 319 -13.09 24.85 1.37
C ASN A 319 -13.05 25.63 0.06
N ALA A 320 -14.19 25.73 -0.63
CA ALA A 320 -14.30 26.50 -1.87
C ALA A 320 -13.76 27.92 -1.66
N SER A 321 -12.95 28.39 -2.60
CA SER A 321 -12.39 29.73 -2.53
C SER A 321 -13.51 30.78 -2.64
N LEU A 322 -13.28 31.97 -2.06
CA LEU A 322 -14.25 33.08 -2.12
C LEU A 322 -14.65 33.43 -3.56
N ASN A 323 -13.72 33.26 -4.52
CA ASN A 323 -13.97 33.46 -5.94
C ASN A 323 -14.89 32.41 -6.56
N GLU A 324 -14.77 31.13 -6.17
CA GLU A 324 -15.68 30.07 -6.63
C GLU A 324 -17.08 30.24 -6.05
N ILE A 325 -17.18 30.64 -4.78
CA ILE A 325 -18.46 30.97 -4.13
C ILE A 325 -19.14 32.13 -4.87
N LEU A 326 -18.40 33.20 -5.18
CA LEU A 326 -18.91 34.35 -5.94
C LEU A 326 -19.32 33.99 -7.37
N THR A 327 -18.55 33.13 -8.04
CA THR A 327 -18.86 32.66 -9.41
C THR A 327 -20.14 31.83 -9.41
N GLN A 328 -20.31 30.95 -8.44
CA GLN A 328 -21.51 30.12 -8.31
C GLN A 328 -22.74 30.93 -7.87
N TYR A 329 -22.55 31.95 -7.02
CA TYR A 329 -23.59 32.92 -6.68
C TYR A 329 -24.05 33.70 -7.93
N LEU A 330 -23.11 34.23 -8.72
CA LEU A 330 -23.42 34.94 -9.97
C LEU A 330 -24.14 34.04 -10.98
N TYR A 331 -23.71 32.78 -11.15
CA TYR A 331 -24.36 31.84 -12.05
C TYR A 331 -25.82 31.56 -11.63
N ASN A 332 -26.08 31.33 -10.35
CA ASN A 332 -27.42 31.06 -9.85
C ASN A 332 -28.34 32.30 -9.90
N VAL A 333 -27.79 33.50 -9.66
CA VAL A 333 -28.55 34.76 -9.80
C VAL A 333 -28.92 35.01 -11.26
N VAL A 334 -28.05 34.71 -12.22
CA VAL A 334 -28.35 34.85 -13.67
C VAL A 334 -29.44 33.87 -14.13
N VAL A 335 -29.45 32.63 -13.61
CA VAL A 335 -30.47 31.62 -13.95
C VAL A 335 -31.85 31.95 -13.36
N VAL A 336 -31.92 32.67 -12.25
CA VAL A 336 -33.20 33.11 -11.66
C VAL A 336 -33.77 34.35 -12.36
N ILE A 337 -32.93 35.19 -12.98
CA ILE A 337 -33.36 36.44 -13.62
C ILE A 337 -33.73 36.24 -15.11
N LEU A 338 -33.25 35.19 -15.77
CA LEU A 338 -33.64 34.87 -17.15
C LEU A 338 -34.75 33.80 -17.15
N PRO A 339 -35.97 34.11 -17.63
CA PRO A 339 -36.96 33.06 -17.86
C PRO A 339 -36.39 32.11 -18.92
N LYS A 340 -36.54 30.80 -18.71
CA LYS A 340 -36.35 29.79 -19.76
C LYS A 340 -37.09 30.27 -21.01
N SER A 341 -36.36 30.67 -22.04
CA SER A 341 -36.93 30.91 -23.36
C SER A 341 -37.61 29.63 -23.80
N GLN A 342 -38.94 29.69 -23.96
CA GLN A 342 -39.73 28.60 -24.50
C GLN A 342 -39.21 28.27 -25.90
N ASN A 343 -38.91 26.98 -26.11
CA ASN A 343 -38.74 26.40 -27.43
C ASN A 343 -40.02 26.63 -28.24
N TYR A 344 -39.94 27.48 -29.27
CA TYR A 344 -40.89 27.44 -30.37
C TYR A 344 -40.27 26.56 -31.47
N MET A 345 -40.86 25.38 -31.68
CA MET A 345 -40.73 24.65 -32.94
C MET A 345 -41.36 25.49 -34.05
N LEU A 346 -40.57 25.80 -35.08
CA LEU A 346 -41.09 26.20 -36.38
C LEU A 346 -41.25 24.92 -37.22
N LEU A 347 -42.41 24.82 -37.86
CA LEU A 347 -42.74 23.91 -38.96
C LEU A 347 -41.73 24.01 -40.10
#